data_AF-A0A8C4TE04-F1
#
_entry.id   AF-A0A8C4TE04-F1
#
_cell.length_a   1.000
_cell.length_b   1.000
_cell.length_c   1.000
_cell.angle_alpha   90.00
_cell.angle_beta   90.00
_cell.angle_gamma   90.00
#
_symmetry.space_group_name_H-M   'P 1'
#
loop_
_entity.id
_entity.type
_entity.pdbx_description
1 polymer ?
#
loop_
_entity_poly.entity_id
_entity_poly.type
_entity_poly.pdbx_seq_one_letter_code
_entity_poly.pdbx_strand_id
1 'polypeptide(L)'
;MRIRRLILCAENRKEMEDWISSLKSVQSREHYETAQFNVEHFSGMHNWYACSHARPTFCNVCRDSLSGVTSHGLSCEVCKFKAHKRCAVRATNNCKWTTLASIGKDIIEDEDGIAMPHQWLEGNLPVSAKCSVCDKTCGSVLRLQDWRCLWCKAMVHTACRELYPRKCPLGQCKVSIIPPTALNSIDSDGFWKATCPPSCASPLLVFVNSKSGDNQGVKFLRRFKQLLNPAQVFDLVNGGPHLGLRLFHKFDNFRILVCGGDGSVGWVLSEIDKLNLHKQCQLGVLPLGTGNDLARVLGWGASCDDDTQLPQILEKLERPSKNYLQFQISAYEDSVAAHLTKILNSDQHSVVISSAKVLCETVKDFVAKVGKSYEKTADNTEEAEAIASLFPHFVMLQPYSKMD
;
A
#
# COMPACT_ATOMS: atom_id res chain seq x y z
N MET A 1 34.26 -2.84 -0.25
CA MET A 1 33.48 -4.03 0.13
C MET A 1 34.33 -5.28 -0.10
N ARG A 2 34.54 -6.14 0.91
CA ARG A 2 35.20 -7.44 0.70
C ARG A 2 34.24 -8.36 -0.05
N ILE A 3 34.49 -8.58 -1.34
CA ILE A 3 33.77 -9.58 -2.13
C ILE A 3 34.18 -10.95 -1.57
N ARG A 4 33.26 -11.62 -0.87
CA ARG A 4 33.46 -13.00 -0.44
C ARG A 4 33.16 -13.89 -1.63
N ARG A 5 34.22 -14.43 -2.24
CA ARG A 5 34.11 -15.40 -3.33
C ARG A 5 33.87 -16.78 -2.71
N LEU A 6 32.67 -17.31 -2.88
CA LEU A 6 32.36 -18.68 -2.51
C LEU A 6 32.66 -19.57 -3.72
N ILE A 7 33.55 -20.55 -3.56
CA ILE A 7 33.85 -21.55 -4.59
C ILE A 7 33.17 -22.83 -4.15
N LEU A 8 32.17 -23.27 -4.93
CA LEU A 8 31.50 -24.54 -4.72
C LEU A 8 32.22 -25.61 -5.55
N CYS A 9 32.54 -26.74 -4.94
CA CYS A 9 33.12 -27.90 -5.60
C CYS A 9 32.17 -29.09 -5.43
N ALA A 10 31.98 -29.87 -6.49
CA ALA A 10 31.21 -31.11 -6.47
C ALA A 10 32.13 -32.27 -6.90
N GLU A 11 31.82 -33.49 -6.47
CA GLU A 11 32.68 -34.67 -6.70
C GLU A 11 32.62 -35.15 -8.15
N ASN A 12 31.57 -34.79 -8.88
CA ASN A 12 31.41 -35.11 -10.29
C ASN A 12 30.67 -34.00 -11.05
N ARG A 13 30.81 -34.03 -12.38
CA ARG A 13 30.23 -33.03 -13.29
C ARG A 13 28.70 -32.97 -13.23
N LYS A 14 28.05 -34.12 -13.00
CA LYS A 14 26.59 -34.20 -12.96
C LYS A 14 26.03 -33.45 -11.74
N GLU A 15 26.63 -33.64 -10.57
CA GLU A 15 26.29 -32.85 -9.39
C GLU A 15 26.55 -31.36 -9.62
N MET A 16 27.67 -30.98 -10.21
CA MET A 16 27.92 -29.56 -10.51
C MET A 16 26.82 -28.96 -11.41
N GLU A 17 26.37 -29.70 -12.42
CA GLU A 17 25.29 -29.28 -13.32
C GLU A 17 23.93 -29.18 -12.59
N ASP A 18 23.62 -30.11 -11.69
CA ASP A 18 22.42 -30.07 -10.84
C ASP A 18 22.43 -28.88 -9.87
N TRP A 19 23.59 -28.56 -9.29
CA TRP A 19 23.75 -27.40 -8.42
C TRP A 19 23.63 -26.09 -9.20
N ILE A 20 24.23 -25.99 -10.39
CA ILE A 20 24.07 -24.82 -11.28
C ILE A 20 22.61 -24.66 -11.70
N SER A 21 21.92 -25.75 -12.05
CA SER A 21 20.49 -25.73 -12.37
C SER A 21 19.65 -25.26 -11.19
N SER A 22 19.96 -25.73 -9.97
CA SER A 22 19.30 -25.33 -8.74
C SER A 22 19.57 -23.87 -8.36
N LEU A 23 20.79 -23.37 -8.56
CA LEU A 23 21.13 -21.97 -8.32
C LEU A 23 20.47 -21.05 -9.34
N LYS A 24 20.46 -21.44 -10.62
CA LYS A 24 19.73 -20.72 -11.67
C LYS A 24 18.23 -20.75 -11.44
N SER A 25 17.68 -21.85 -10.91
CA SER A 25 16.26 -21.96 -10.57
C SER A 25 15.90 -21.09 -9.38
N VAL A 26 16.77 -20.94 -8.37
CA VAL A 26 16.59 -19.98 -7.27
C VAL A 26 16.67 -18.54 -7.78
N GLN A 27 17.56 -18.24 -8.73
CA GLN A 27 17.66 -16.93 -9.36
C GLN A 27 16.46 -16.61 -10.27
N SER A 28 15.86 -17.61 -10.91
CA SER A 28 14.65 -17.48 -11.72
C SER A 28 13.36 -17.57 -10.90
N ARG A 29 13.43 -18.08 -9.66
CA ARG A 29 12.28 -18.21 -8.75
C ARG A 29 11.75 -16.84 -8.31
N GLU A 30 12.60 -15.85 -8.10
CA GLU A 30 12.17 -14.46 -7.86
C GLU A 30 11.37 -13.91 -9.06
N HIS A 31 11.77 -14.24 -10.29
CA HIS A 31 11.09 -13.80 -11.51
C HIS A 31 9.77 -14.57 -11.75
N TYR A 32 9.74 -15.87 -11.44
CA TYR A 32 8.56 -16.73 -11.59
C TYR A 32 7.48 -16.45 -10.52
N GLU A 33 7.86 -16.29 -9.24
CA GLU A 33 6.95 -15.91 -8.15
C GLU A 33 6.38 -14.50 -8.38
N THR A 34 7.19 -13.58 -8.90
CA THR A 34 6.76 -12.22 -9.29
C THR A 34 5.79 -12.22 -10.48
N ALA A 35 6.04 -13.05 -11.50
CA ALA A 35 5.14 -13.19 -12.65
C ALA A 35 3.80 -13.83 -12.27
N GLN A 36 3.81 -14.86 -11.41
CA GLN A 36 2.60 -15.51 -10.92
C GLN A 36 1.78 -14.58 -10.00
N PHE A 37 2.46 -13.78 -9.15
CA PHE A 37 1.84 -12.74 -8.35
C PHE A 37 1.20 -11.63 -9.21
N ASN A 38 1.88 -11.18 -10.27
CA ASN A 38 1.34 -10.21 -11.24
C ASN A 38 0.09 -10.76 -11.96
N VAL A 39 0.04 -12.04 -12.31
CA VAL A 39 -1.16 -12.61 -12.94
C VAL A 39 -2.33 -12.65 -11.95
N GLU A 40 -2.13 -13.15 -10.73
CA GLU A 40 -3.23 -13.24 -9.74
C GLU A 40 -3.75 -11.87 -9.30
N HIS A 41 -2.86 -10.88 -9.14
CA HIS A 41 -3.20 -9.55 -8.62
C HIS A 41 -3.98 -8.68 -9.63
N PHE A 42 -3.81 -8.92 -10.93
CA PHE A 42 -4.40 -8.13 -12.01
C PHE A 42 -5.37 -8.91 -12.93
N SER A 43 -5.62 -10.20 -12.66
CA SER A 43 -6.41 -11.11 -13.53
C SER A 43 -7.90 -10.82 -13.64
N GLY A 44 -8.49 -10.03 -12.74
CA GLY A 44 -9.95 -9.87 -12.66
C GLY A 44 -10.69 -11.14 -12.20
N MET A 45 -9.97 -12.16 -11.71
CA MET A 45 -10.56 -13.36 -11.13
C MET A 45 -11.08 -13.11 -9.69
N HIS A 46 -12.08 -13.89 -9.31
CA HIS A 46 -12.62 -13.83 -7.95
C HIS A 46 -11.75 -14.66 -7.00
N ASN A 47 -11.15 -14.02 -5.99
CA ASN A 47 -10.53 -14.74 -4.89
C ASN A 47 -11.59 -15.12 -3.84
N TRP A 48 -11.86 -16.41 -3.65
CA TRP A 48 -12.97 -16.90 -2.83
C TRP A 48 -12.53 -17.25 -1.41
N TYR A 49 -13.36 -16.91 -0.43
CA TYR A 49 -13.25 -17.44 0.93
C TYR A 49 -14.59 -17.96 1.42
N ALA A 50 -14.55 -18.99 2.26
CA ALA A 50 -15.75 -19.51 2.92
C ALA A 50 -16.24 -18.53 3.99
N CYS A 51 -17.54 -18.28 4.00
CA CYS A 51 -18.15 -17.43 5.02
C CYS A 51 -19.55 -17.92 5.38
N SER A 52 -19.90 -17.74 6.66
CA SER A 52 -21.29 -17.79 7.11
C SER A 52 -21.93 -16.41 6.93
N HIS A 53 -23.25 -16.41 6.76
CA HIS A 53 -24.02 -15.18 6.63
C HIS A 53 -25.02 -15.12 7.77
N ALA A 54 -24.89 -14.10 8.61
CA ALA A 54 -25.86 -13.84 9.69
C ALA A 54 -27.23 -13.35 9.18
N ARG A 55 -27.38 -13.16 7.86
CA ARG A 55 -28.58 -12.59 7.22
C ARG A 55 -28.91 -13.34 5.93
N PRO A 56 -30.18 -13.33 5.49
CA PRO A 56 -30.57 -13.84 4.18
C PRO A 56 -29.67 -13.25 3.09
N THR A 57 -29.03 -14.14 2.35
CA THR A 57 -28.01 -13.78 1.35
C THR A 57 -28.20 -14.71 0.18
N PHE A 58 -28.04 -14.20 -1.04
CA PHE A 58 -28.37 -14.93 -2.26
C PHE A 58 -27.15 -15.09 -3.17
N CYS A 59 -27.11 -16.19 -3.90
CA CYS A 59 -26.05 -16.49 -4.86
C CYS A 59 -26.19 -15.59 -6.09
N ASN A 60 -25.14 -14.85 -6.44
CA ASN A 60 -25.07 -14.00 -7.62
C ASN A 60 -25.03 -14.79 -8.96
N VAL A 61 -25.01 -16.12 -8.93
CA VAL A 61 -25.05 -16.98 -10.14
C VAL A 61 -26.43 -17.60 -10.32
N CYS A 62 -26.92 -18.39 -9.37
CA CYS A 62 -28.22 -19.07 -9.49
C CYS A 62 -29.39 -18.29 -8.87
N ARG A 63 -29.12 -17.18 -8.18
CA ARG A 63 -30.11 -16.31 -7.49
C ARG A 63 -30.81 -16.93 -6.29
N ASP A 64 -30.57 -18.20 -5.98
CA ASP A 64 -31.11 -18.88 -4.80
C ASP A 64 -30.42 -18.46 -3.49
N SER A 65 -31.09 -18.72 -2.37
CA SER A 65 -30.55 -18.45 -1.04
C SER A 65 -29.29 -19.27 -0.76
N LEU A 66 -28.33 -18.63 -0.09
CA LEU A 66 -27.11 -19.23 0.46
C LEU A 66 -27.32 -19.76 1.90
N SER A 67 -28.53 -19.61 2.47
CA SER A 67 -28.85 -20.06 3.83
C SER A 67 -29.09 -21.58 3.89
N GLY A 68 -28.34 -22.28 4.74
CA GLY A 68 -28.53 -23.70 5.06
C GLY A 68 -27.56 -24.14 6.17
N VAL A 69 -28.00 -25.06 7.05
CA VAL A 69 -27.27 -25.49 8.27
C VAL A 69 -25.91 -26.15 7.94
N THR A 70 -25.73 -26.65 6.70
CA THR A 70 -24.53 -27.39 6.26
C THR A 70 -23.77 -26.72 5.11
N SER A 71 -24.24 -25.59 4.56
CA SER A 71 -23.69 -25.00 3.34
C SER A 71 -23.10 -23.62 3.58
N HIS A 72 -21.80 -23.55 3.85
CA HIS A 72 -21.07 -22.27 3.76
C HIS A 72 -21.06 -21.77 2.32
N GLY A 73 -21.56 -20.55 2.11
CA GLY A 73 -21.38 -19.84 0.85
C GLY A 73 -19.93 -19.38 0.68
N LEU A 74 -19.54 -19.12 -0.56
CA LEU A 74 -18.29 -18.45 -0.90
C LEU A 74 -18.56 -16.97 -1.12
N SER A 75 -17.67 -16.11 -0.62
CA SER A 75 -17.65 -14.69 -0.92
C SER A 75 -16.33 -14.35 -1.57
N CYS A 76 -16.36 -13.49 -2.58
CA CYS A 76 -15.15 -12.88 -3.12
C CYS A 76 -14.57 -11.90 -2.08
N GLU A 77 -13.25 -11.92 -1.90
CA GLU A 77 -12.51 -11.04 -1.02
C GLU A 77 -12.57 -9.56 -1.44
N VAL A 78 -12.66 -9.31 -2.74
CA VAL A 78 -12.51 -7.97 -3.34
C VAL A 78 -13.86 -7.33 -3.66
N CYS A 79 -14.67 -7.97 -4.50
CA CYS A 79 -15.94 -7.36 -4.96
C CYS A 79 -17.13 -7.70 -4.05
N LYS A 80 -17.01 -8.69 -3.16
CA LYS A 80 -18.11 -9.27 -2.37
C LYS A 80 -19.19 -9.99 -3.18
N PHE A 81 -18.87 -10.43 -4.40
CA PHE A 81 -19.71 -11.38 -5.14
C PHE A 81 -19.89 -12.65 -4.31
N LYS A 82 -21.09 -13.19 -4.24
CA LYS A 82 -21.42 -14.34 -3.39
C LYS A 82 -21.92 -15.51 -4.23
N ALA A 83 -21.43 -16.71 -3.95
CA ALA A 83 -21.81 -17.89 -4.71
C ALA A 83 -21.85 -19.15 -3.84
N HIS A 84 -22.68 -20.13 -4.22
CA HIS A 84 -22.52 -21.48 -3.67
C HIS A 84 -21.18 -22.05 -4.12
N LYS A 85 -20.64 -23.02 -3.36
CA LYS A 85 -19.41 -23.74 -3.75
C LYS A 85 -19.49 -24.31 -5.18
N ARG A 86 -20.64 -24.89 -5.55
CA ARG A 86 -20.93 -25.41 -6.90
C ARG A 86 -21.09 -24.33 -7.99
N CYS A 87 -21.44 -23.11 -7.60
CA CYS A 87 -21.70 -22.01 -8.52
C CYS A 87 -20.46 -21.17 -8.79
N ALA A 88 -19.49 -21.14 -7.87
CA ALA A 88 -18.28 -20.32 -8.00
C ALA A 88 -17.46 -20.65 -9.26
N VAL A 89 -17.41 -21.93 -9.67
CA VAL A 89 -16.73 -22.36 -10.91
C VAL A 89 -17.40 -21.83 -12.19
N ARG A 90 -18.67 -21.42 -12.11
CA ARG A 90 -19.45 -20.84 -13.22
C ARG A 90 -19.52 -19.31 -13.14
N ALA A 91 -18.92 -18.70 -12.12
CA ALA A 91 -18.95 -17.25 -11.96
C ALA A 91 -18.15 -16.58 -13.09
N THR A 92 -18.67 -15.48 -13.62
CA THR A 92 -17.96 -14.67 -14.62
C THR A 92 -16.70 -14.06 -14.02
N ASN A 93 -15.58 -14.06 -14.75
CA ASN A 93 -14.31 -13.44 -14.33
C ASN A 93 -14.36 -11.91 -14.50
N ASN A 94 -15.31 -11.27 -13.84
CA ASN A 94 -15.56 -9.83 -13.88
C ASN A 94 -15.43 -9.22 -12.48
N CYS A 95 -14.43 -9.67 -11.71
CA CYS A 95 -14.13 -9.06 -10.42
C CYS A 95 -13.76 -7.57 -10.58
N LYS A 96 -13.56 -6.87 -9.47
CA LYS A 96 -13.25 -5.44 -9.45
C LYS A 96 -12.09 -5.14 -10.41
N TRP A 97 -12.31 -4.20 -11.33
CA TRP A 97 -11.29 -3.79 -12.29
C TRP A 97 -10.04 -3.30 -11.57
N THR A 98 -8.87 -3.48 -12.19
CA THR A 98 -7.59 -3.07 -11.61
C THR A 98 -6.79 -2.23 -12.59
N THR A 99 -6.87 -2.53 -13.88
CA THR A 99 -6.13 -1.88 -14.97
C THR A 99 -7.04 -1.39 -16.09
N LEU A 100 -6.51 -0.56 -17.00
CA LEU A 100 -7.24 -0.07 -18.17
C LEU A 100 -7.72 -1.25 -19.04
N ALA A 101 -6.88 -2.26 -19.21
CA ALA A 101 -7.21 -3.49 -19.93
C ALA A 101 -8.40 -4.24 -19.32
N SER A 102 -8.55 -4.20 -17.98
CA SER A 102 -9.66 -4.86 -17.29
C SER A 102 -11.00 -4.13 -17.47
N ILE A 103 -10.99 -2.82 -17.77
CA ILE A 103 -12.21 -2.07 -18.15
C ILE A 103 -12.62 -2.45 -19.58
N GLY A 104 -11.65 -2.55 -20.49
CA GLY A 104 -11.89 -3.00 -21.87
C GLY A 104 -12.80 -2.05 -22.63
N LYS A 105 -13.92 -2.56 -23.15
CA LYS A 105 -14.84 -1.80 -24.03
C LYS A 105 -15.74 -0.81 -23.30
N ASP A 106 -15.76 -0.85 -21.98
CA ASP A 106 -16.63 -0.01 -21.16
C ASP A 106 -16.04 1.40 -20.92
N ILE A 107 -14.84 1.69 -21.46
CA ILE A 107 -14.18 2.99 -21.31
C ILE A 107 -15.05 4.10 -21.90
N ILE A 108 -15.10 5.23 -21.19
CA ILE A 108 -15.77 6.45 -21.65
C ILE A 108 -14.66 7.42 -22.09
N GLU A 109 -14.71 7.84 -23.34
CA GLU A 109 -13.81 8.87 -23.88
C GLU A 109 -14.59 10.17 -24.00
N ASP A 110 -14.11 11.22 -23.35
CA ASP A 110 -14.71 12.55 -23.37
C ASP A 110 -13.64 13.62 -23.70
N GLU A 111 -14.06 14.87 -23.88
CA GLU A 111 -13.15 16.01 -24.12
C GLU A 111 -12.13 16.21 -22.98
N ASP A 112 -12.49 15.84 -21.74
CA ASP A 112 -11.63 15.88 -20.54
C ASP A 112 -10.64 14.69 -20.44
N GLY A 113 -10.67 13.76 -21.40
CA GLY A 113 -9.84 12.56 -21.43
C GLY A 113 -10.60 11.26 -21.13
N ILE A 114 -9.87 10.27 -20.61
CA ILE A 114 -10.37 8.90 -20.40
C ILE A 114 -11.03 8.78 -19.02
N ALA A 115 -12.30 8.38 -18.99
CA ALA A 115 -13.07 8.09 -17.79
C ALA A 115 -13.54 6.63 -17.76
N MET A 116 -13.89 6.15 -16.56
CA MET A 116 -14.45 4.82 -16.36
C MET A 116 -15.90 4.89 -15.86
N PRO A 117 -16.78 3.96 -16.29
CA PRO A 117 -18.12 3.89 -15.79
C PRO A 117 -18.18 3.27 -14.40
N HIS A 118 -19.38 3.27 -13.82
CA HIS A 118 -19.64 2.49 -12.63
C HIS A 118 -19.62 0.98 -12.91
N GLN A 119 -18.76 0.26 -12.19
CA GLN A 119 -18.80 -1.20 -12.12
C GLN A 119 -19.85 -1.63 -11.08
N TRP A 120 -21.00 -2.13 -11.53
CA TRP A 120 -22.13 -2.48 -10.68
C TRP A 120 -22.12 -3.95 -10.25
N LEU A 121 -22.41 -4.21 -8.98
CA LEU A 121 -22.70 -5.52 -8.43
C LEU A 121 -24.17 -5.59 -7.98
N GLU A 122 -24.87 -6.64 -8.40
CA GLU A 122 -26.29 -6.85 -8.09
C GLU A 122 -26.50 -7.40 -6.67
N GLY A 123 -27.44 -6.82 -5.94
CA GLY A 123 -28.00 -7.37 -4.71
C GLY A 123 -27.03 -7.48 -3.53
N ASN A 124 -27.47 -8.24 -2.52
CA ASN A 124 -26.79 -8.41 -1.23
C ASN A 124 -26.38 -7.06 -0.58
N LEU A 125 -27.25 -6.05 -0.74
CA LEU A 125 -27.03 -4.71 -0.21
C LEU A 125 -27.08 -4.71 1.33
N PRO A 126 -26.36 -3.77 1.98
CA PRO A 126 -26.43 -3.63 3.43
C PRO A 126 -27.85 -3.26 3.89
N VAL A 127 -28.17 -3.58 5.14
CA VAL A 127 -29.42 -3.11 5.76
C VAL A 127 -29.42 -1.58 5.77
N SER A 128 -30.60 -1.00 5.61
CA SER A 128 -30.81 0.44 5.45
C SER A 128 -30.00 1.08 4.31
N ALA A 129 -29.65 0.30 3.28
CA ALA A 129 -29.12 0.85 2.04
C ALA A 129 -30.14 1.84 1.45
N LYS A 130 -29.66 3.04 1.10
CA LYS A 130 -30.46 4.08 0.46
C LYS A 130 -30.02 4.30 -0.97
N CYS A 131 -30.98 4.54 -1.84
CA CYS A 131 -30.75 4.84 -3.25
C CYS A 131 -30.18 6.24 -3.41
N SER A 132 -29.04 6.38 -4.08
CA SER A 132 -28.37 7.67 -4.32
C SER A 132 -29.12 8.60 -5.27
N VAL A 133 -30.21 8.14 -5.92
CA VAL A 133 -31.06 8.97 -6.81
C VAL A 133 -32.30 9.49 -6.08
N CYS A 134 -33.00 8.64 -5.34
CA CYS A 134 -34.31 8.97 -4.76
C CYS A 134 -34.35 8.97 -3.22
N ASP A 135 -33.22 8.68 -2.55
CA ASP A 135 -33.04 8.53 -1.10
C ASP A 135 -33.93 7.47 -0.40
N LYS A 136 -34.73 6.72 -1.15
CA LYS A 136 -35.54 5.62 -0.61
C LYS A 136 -34.70 4.36 -0.36
N THR A 137 -35.17 3.52 0.54
CA THR A 137 -34.51 2.24 0.85
C THR A 137 -34.45 1.33 -0.38
N CYS A 138 -33.29 0.69 -0.59
CA CYS A 138 -33.02 -0.21 -1.71
C CYS A 138 -32.42 -1.54 -1.20
N GLY A 139 -32.52 -2.57 -2.03
CA GLY A 139 -32.19 -3.95 -1.68
C GLY A 139 -33.42 -4.76 -1.32
N SER A 140 -33.21 -6.08 -1.14
CA SER A 140 -34.28 -7.01 -0.77
C SER A 140 -33.73 -8.09 0.16
N VAL A 141 -34.57 -8.54 1.10
CA VAL A 141 -34.30 -9.69 1.98
C VAL A 141 -34.80 -11.01 1.37
N LEU A 142 -35.56 -10.96 0.29
CA LEU A 142 -36.20 -12.12 -0.35
C LEU A 142 -35.48 -12.58 -1.61
N ARG A 143 -34.67 -11.70 -2.23
CA ARG A 143 -33.96 -11.98 -3.50
C ARG A 143 -32.80 -11.02 -3.74
N LEU A 144 -32.00 -11.30 -4.76
CA LEU A 144 -31.09 -10.30 -5.33
C LEU A 144 -31.88 -9.20 -6.04
N GLN A 145 -31.61 -7.96 -5.66
CA GLN A 145 -32.24 -6.79 -6.24
C GLN A 145 -31.37 -5.56 -6.01
N ASP A 146 -31.45 -4.61 -6.94
CA ASP A 146 -30.77 -3.32 -6.89
C ASP A 146 -29.24 -3.46 -6.99
N TRP A 147 -28.54 -2.34 -7.09
CA TRP A 147 -27.15 -2.33 -7.54
C TRP A 147 -26.28 -1.53 -6.61
N ARG A 148 -25.04 -1.99 -6.40
CA ARG A 148 -23.98 -1.24 -5.70
C ARG A 148 -22.76 -1.09 -6.58
N CYS A 149 -22.23 0.11 -6.68
CA CYS A 149 -20.97 0.34 -7.36
C CYS A 149 -19.79 -0.20 -6.54
N LEU A 150 -18.88 -0.95 -7.18
CA LEU A 150 -17.68 -1.49 -6.54
C LEU A 150 -16.65 -0.42 -6.17
N TRP A 151 -16.70 0.75 -6.80
CA TRP A 151 -15.78 1.85 -6.60
C TRP A 151 -16.36 2.89 -5.66
N CYS A 152 -17.28 3.74 -6.14
CA CYS A 152 -17.82 4.85 -5.37
C CYS A 152 -18.80 4.44 -4.26
N LYS A 153 -19.19 3.17 -4.18
CA LYS A 153 -20.17 2.62 -3.22
C LYS A 153 -21.59 3.15 -3.32
N ALA A 154 -21.90 3.97 -4.33
CA ALA A 154 -23.27 4.37 -4.63
C ALA A 154 -24.16 3.13 -4.76
N MET A 155 -25.37 3.23 -4.24
CA MET A 155 -26.39 2.19 -4.31
C MET A 155 -27.59 2.76 -5.04
N VAL A 156 -28.13 2.03 -6.00
CA VAL A 156 -29.25 2.52 -6.82
C VAL A 156 -30.25 1.41 -7.05
N HIS A 157 -31.53 1.78 -7.08
CA HIS A 157 -32.57 0.87 -7.55
C HIS A 157 -32.31 0.47 -8.99
N THR A 158 -32.79 -0.71 -9.40
CA THR A 158 -32.75 -1.12 -10.82
C THR A 158 -33.38 -0.07 -11.73
N ALA A 159 -34.52 0.52 -11.32
CA ALA A 159 -35.18 1.57 -12.09
C ALA A 159 -34.44 2.93 -12.08
N CYS A 160 -33.65 3.20 -11.04
CA CYS A 160 -32.90 4.44 -10.91
C CYS A 160 -31.51 4.39 -11.57
N ARG A 161 -31.07 3.22 -12.02
CA ARG A 161 -29.71 3.01 -12.53
C ARG A 161 -29.40 3.89 -13.75
N GLU A 162 -30.31 3.97 -14.72
CA GLU A 162 -30.12 4.78 -15.93
C GLU A 162 -30.20 6.29 -15.66
N LEU A 163 -30.77 6.70 -14.53
CA LEU A 163 -30.82 8.11 -14.11
C LEU A 163 -29.55 8.56 -13.39
N TYR A 164 -28.72 7.62 -12.93
CA TYR A 164 -27.47 7.94 -12.24
C TYR A 164 -26.37 8.28 -13.25
N PRO A 165 -25.49 9.26 -12.96
CA PRO A 165 -24.40 9.61 -13.87
C PRO A 165 -23.57 8.39 -14.31
N ARG A 166 -23.20 8.33 -15.60
CA ARG A 166 -22.45 7.19 -16.13
C ARG A 166 -20.99 7.16 -15.65
N LYS A 167 -20.35 8.33 -15.53
CA LYS A 167 -18.95 8.47 -15.09
C LYS A 167 -18.84 8.24 -13.58
N CYS A 168 -17.96 7.31 -13.19
CA CYS A 168 -17.75 7.00 -11.77
C CYS A 168 -16.80 8.00 -11.10
N PRO A 169 -17.20 8.67 -10.00
CA PRO A 169 -16.34 9.62 -9.30
C PRO A 169 -15.35 8.95 -8.33
N LEU A 170 -15.25 7.62 -8.31
CA LEU A 170 -14.47 6.79 -7.37
C LEU A 170 -14.87 6.91 -5.88
N GLY A 171 -15.70 7.89 -5.53
CA GLY A 171 -16.29 8.06 -4.20
C GLY A 171 -15.37 8.78 -3.22
N GLN A 172 -15.50 8.43 -1.95
CA GLN A 172 -14.84 9.13 -0.85
C GLN A 172 -13.31 9.08 -0.95
N CYS A 173 -12.73 7.94 -1.35
CA CYS A 173 -11.27 7.75 -1.37
C CYS A 173 -10.60 8.16 -2.71
N LYS A 174 -11.22 9.07 -3.49
CA LYS A 174 -10.78 9.38 -4.86
C LYS A 174 -9.32 9.85 -4.97
N VAL A 175 -8.80 10.51 -3.92
CA VAL A 175 -7.41 11.03 -3.90
C VAL A 175 -6.43 9.90 -3.65
N SER A 176 -6.83 8.93 -2.83
CA SER A 176 -6.00 7.77 -2.46
C SER A 176 -6.02 6.66 -3.53
N ILE A 177 -7.11 6.55 -4.29
CA ILE A 177 -7.29 5.51 -5.30
C ILE A 177 -6.49 5.85 -6.57
N ILE A 178 -5.67 4.91 -7.03
CA ILE A 178 -5.20 4.87 -8.42
C ILE A 178 -6.34 4.29 -9.25
N PRO A 179 -6.99 5.07 -10.11
CA PRO A 179 -8.04 4.54 -10.97
C PRO A 179 -7.45 3.48 -11.91
N PRO A 180 -8.22 2.44 -12.30
CA PRO A 180 -7.77 1.48 -13.30
C PRO A 180 -7.31 2.14 -14.60
N THR A 181 -7.89 3.29 -14.97
CA THR A 181 -7.49 4.06 -16.16
C THR A 181 -6.04 4.56 -16.10
N ALA A 182 -5.46 4.70 -14.91
CA ALA A 182 -4.07 5.11 -14.73
C ALA A 182 -3.06 3.95 -14.92
N LEU A 183 -3.51 2.69 -14.85
CA LEU A 183 -2.65 1.50 -15.05
C LEU A 183 -2.84 0.98 -16.49
N ASN A 184 -2.03 1.50 -17.42
CA ASN A 184 -2.24 1.33 -18.86
C ASN A 184 -1.08 0.65 -19.61
N SER A 185 0.08 0.47 -18.97
CA SER A 185 1.28 -0.07 -19.62
C SER A 185 2.05 -0.99 -18.68
N ILE A 186 2.83 -1.90 -19.27
CA ILE A 186 3.79 -2.75 -18.59
C ILE A 186 5.18 -2.28 -19.04
N ASP A 187 6.13 -2.13 -18.13
CA ASP A 187 7.50 -1.77 -18.42
C ASP A 187 8.26 -2.92 -19.10
N SER A 188 9.49 -2.62 -19.57
CA SER A 188 10.37 -3.58 -20.24
C SER A 188 10.71 -4.80 -19.37
N ASP A 189 10.54 -4.68 -18.05
CA ASP A 189 10.83 -5.72 -17.07
C ASP A 189 9.58 -6.56 -16.71
N GLY A 190 8.42 -6.28 -17.34
CA GLY A 190 7.18 -7.01 -17.10
C GLY A 190 6.33 -6.52 -15.93
N PHE A 191 6.62 -5.33 -15.38
CA PHE A 191 5.86 -4.71 -14.28
C PHE A 191 4.89 -3.64 -14.75
N TRP A 192 3.74 -3.54 -14.09
CA TRP A 192 2.77 -2.49 -14.38
C TRP A 192 3.34 -1.10 -14.10
N LYS A 193 3.05 -0.17 -15.00
CA LYS A 193 3.42 1.23 -14.90
C LYS A 193 2.15 2.06 -14.74
N ALA A 194 2.13 2.87 -13.69
CA ALA A 194 1.08 3.85 -13.48
C ALA A 194 1.44 5.17 -14.17
N THR A 195 0.49 5.73 -14.92
CA THR A 195 0.60 7.08 -15.47
C THR A 195 -0.27 7.97 -14.60
N CYS A 196 0.29 9.00 -13.97
CA CYS A 196 -0.45 9.87 -13.07
C CYS A 196 -1.42 10.75 -13.87
N PRO A 197 -2.76 10.60 -13.72
CA PRO A 197 -3.68 11.61 -14.21
C PRO A 197 -3.57 12.87 -13.32
N PRO A 198 -3.77 14.09 -13.85
CA PRO A 198 -3.71 15.35 -13.07
C PRO A 198 -4.62 15.37 -11.82
N SER A 199 -5.63 14.51 -11.78
CA SER A 199 -6.59 14.36 -10.67
C SER A 199 -6.06 13.53 -9.48
N CYS A 200 -4.90 12.88 -9.57
CA CYS A 200 -4.34 11.99 -8.54
C CYS A 200 -3.07 12.59 -7.91
N ALA A 201 -3.24 13.65 -7.12
CA ALA A 201 -2.10 14.39 -6.56
C ALA A 201 -1.28 13.60 -5.50
N SER A 202 -1.86 12.58 -4.85
CA SER A 202 -1.18 11.82 -3.79
C SER A 202 -1.83 10.43 -3.56
N PRO A 203 -1.52 9.43 -4.41
CA PRO A 203 -2.08 8.08 -4.28
C PRO A 203 -1.58 7.39 -3.01
N LEU A 204 -2.36 6.44 -2.51
CA LEU A 204 -2.03 5.65 -1.31
C LEU A 204 -1.61 4.23 -1.69
N LEU A 205 -0.40 3.86 -1.30
CA LEU A 205 0.13 2.50 -1.33
C LEU A 205 -0.08 1.86 0.05
N VAL A 206 -0.71 0.69 0.10
CA VAL A 206 -0.98 -0.01 1.37
C VAL A 206 -0.23 -1.32 1.41
N PHE A 207 0.57 -1.48 2.46
CA PHE A 207 1.21 -2.75 2.81
C PHE A 207 0.53 -3.32 4.05
N VAL A 208 0.12 -4.59 3.99
CA VAL A 208 -0.50 -5.27 5.12
C VAL A 208 0.29 -6.53 5.42
N ASN A 209 0.68 -6.73 6.68
CA ASN A 209 1.17 -8.02 7.12
C ASN A 209 -0.01 -8.93 7.47
N SER A 210 -0.31 -9.92 6.61
CA SER A 210 -1.45 -10.82 6.81
C SER A 210 -1.40 -11.65 8.10
N LYS A 211 -0.20 -11.92 8.63
CA LYS A 211 0.01 -12.69 9.87
C LYS A 211 -0.08 -11.84 11.15
N SER A 212 -0.07 -10.51 11.05
CA SER A 212 -0.13 -9.62 12.21
C SER A 212 -1.48 -9.64 12.92
N GLY A 213 -1.44 -9.50 14.25
CA GLY A 213 -2.60 -9.37 15.11
C GLY A 213 -3.52 -10.58 15.08
N ASP A 214 -3.00 -11.80 15.29
CA ASP A 214 -3.80 -13.04 15.26
C ASP A 214 -4.62 -13.23 13.96
N ASN A 215 -3.95 -13.05 12.81
CA ASN A 215 -4.54 -13.13 11.47
C ASN A 215 -5.61 -12.06 11.16
N GLN A 216 -5.74 -11.01 11.98
CA GLN A 216 -6.59 -9.86 11.67
C GLN A 216 -6.09 -9.13 10.41
N GLY A 217 -4.79 -9.19 10.11
CA GLY A 217 -4.21 -8.65 8.88
C GLY A 217 -4.92 -9.11 7.61
N VAL A 218 -5.42 -10.36 7.55
CA VAL A 218 -6.21 -10.86 6.41
C VAL A 218 -7.53 -10.09 6.24
N LYS A 219 -8.21 -9.72 7.34
CA LYS A 219 -9.44 -8.93 7.28
C LYS A 219 -9.17 -7.52 6.76
N PHE A 220 -8.11 -6.88 7.26
CA PHE A 220 -7.66 -5.57 6.80
C PHE A 220 -7.29 -5.59 5.32
N LEU A 221 -6.50 -6.57 4.87
CA LEU A 221 -6.11 -6.74 3.47
C LEU A 221 -7.35 -6.82 2.55
N ARG A 222 -8.34 -7.65 2.93
CA ARG A 222 -9.62 -7.76 2.20
C ARG A 222 -10.37 -6.44 2.16
N ARG A 223 -10.43 -5.73 3.30
CA ARG A 223 -11.15 -4.48 3.43
C ARG A 223 -10.49 -3.36 2.61
N PHE A 224 -9.17 -3.26 2.61
CA PHE A 224 -8.43 -2.33 1.74
C PHE A 224 -8.66 -2.64 0.26
N LYS A 225 -8.58 -3.90 -0.19
CA LYS A 225 -8.88 -4.28 -1.59
C LYS A 225 -10.31 -3.93 -2.01
N GLN A 226 -11.26 -3.95 -1.07
CA GLN A 226 -12.63 -3.51 -1.34
C GLN A 226 -12.70 -1.98 -1.51
N LEU A 227 -12.00 -1.21 -0.67
CA LEU A 227 -12.05 0.26 -0.65
C LEU A 227 -11.21 0.88 -1.77
N LEU A 228 -9.95 0.47 -1.89
CA LEU A 228 -8.96 0.97 -2.85
C LEU A 228 -8.87 0.09 -4.10
N ASN A 229 -8.09 0.49 -5.11
CA ASN A 229 -7.78 -0.41 -6.21
C ASN A 229 -6.94 -1.58 -5.65
N PRO A 230 -7.33 -2.85 -5.88
CA PRO A 230 -6.56 -4.01 -5.42
C PRO A 230 -5.07 -3.92 -5.77
N ALA A 231 -4.75 -3.34 -6.94
CA ALA A 231 -3.40 -3.06 -7.44
C ALA A 231 -2.49 -2.26 -6.48
N GLN A 232 -3.07 -1.59 -5.49
CA GLN A 232 -2.35 -0.73 -4.54
C GLN A 232 -2.20 -1.37 -3.16
N VAL A 233 -2.69 -2.61 -2.99
CA VAL A 233 -2.82 -3.25 -1.67
C VAL A 233 -2.04 -4.56 -1.66
N PHE A 234 -0.85 -4.52 -1.07
CA PHE A 234 0.10 -5.62 -1.08
C PHE A 234 0.15 -6.33 0.26
N ASP A 235 0.29 -7.66 0.21
CA ASP A 235 0.57 -8.46 1.40
C ASP A 235 2.08 -8.56 1.59
N LEU A 236 2.60 -8.10 2.72
CA LEU A 236 4.04 -8.16 3.00
C LEU A 236 4.55 -9.60 3.09
N VAL A 237 3.71 -10.52 3.55
CA VAL A 237 4.08 -11.94 3.68
C VAL A 237 4.17 -12.61 2.31
N ASN A 238 3.35 -12.16 1.36
CA ASN A 238 3.23 -12.72 0.02
C ASN A 238 3.63 -11.68 -1.03
N GLY A 239 4.91 -11.64 -1.40
CA GLY A 239 5.45 -10.75 -2.44
C GLY A 239 6.27 -9.55 -1.92
N GLY A 240 6.27 -9.28 -0.62
CA GLY A 240 7.11 -8.27 0.01
C GLY A 240 6.81 -6.81 -0.44
N PRO A 241 7.59 -5.83 0.03
CA PRO A 241 7.36 -4.42 -0.28
C PRO A 241 7.85 -3.97 -1.65
N HIS A 242 8.80 -4.71 -2.26
CA HIS A 242 9.52 -4.29 -3.46
C HIS A 242 8.60 -4.00 -4.65
N LEU A 243 7.63 -4.88 -4.92
CA LEU A 243 6.73 -4.78 -6.06
C LEU A 243 5.86 -3.52 -6.01
N GLY A 244 5.27 -3.25 -4.84
CA GLY A 244 4.45 -2.06 -4.63
C GLY A 244 5.25 -0.77 -4.76
N LEU A 245 6.48 -0.75 -4.22
CA LEU A 245 7.35 0.42 -4.31
C LEU A 245 7.81 0.68 -5.76
N ARG A 246 8.13 -0.38 -6.54
CA ARG A 246 8.46 -0.24 -7.96
C ARG A 246 7.30 0.33 -8.77
N LEU A 247 6.07 -0.13 -8.52
CA LEU A 247 4.87 0.38 -9.19
C LEU A 247 4.68 1.89 -8.92
N PHE A 248 5.00 2.34 -7.70
CA PHE A 248 4.81 3.72 -7.28
C PHE A 248 6.01 4.64 -7.51
N HIS A 249 7.18 4.11 -7.88
CA HIS A 249 8.43 4.87 -8.11
C HIS A 249 8.27 6.00 -9.15
N LYS A 250 7.29 5.91 -10.05
CA LYS A 250 7.07 6.92 -11.09
C LYS A 250 6.18 8.10 -10.64
N PHE A 251 5.58 8.04 -9.46
CA PHE A 251 4.84 9.17 -8.91
C PHE A 251 5.79 10.15 -8.23
N ASP A 252 5.59 11.45 -8.48
CA ASP A 252 6.39 12.50 -7.87
C ASP A 252 6.23 12.51 -6.34
N ASN A 253 4.99 12.34 -5.87
CA ASN A 253 4.64 12.23 -4.46
C ASN A 253 3.56 11.17 -4.24
N PHE A 254 3.71 10.35 -3.20
CA PHE A 254 2.69 9.37 -2.80
C PHE A 254 2.74 9.08 -1.30
N ARG A 255 1.66 8.48 -0.78
CA ARG A 255 1.54 8.08 0.63
C ARG A 255 1.67 6.57 0.74
N ILE A 256 2.30 6.10 1.80
CA ILE A 256 2.43 4.69 2.14
C ILE A 256 1.77 4.47 3.49
N LEU A 257 0.90 3.47 3.60
CA LEU A 257 0.35 3.00 4.87
C LEU A 257 0.83 1.58 5.13
N VAL A 258 1.54 1.37 6.23
CA VAL A 258 2.01 0.04 6.65
C VAL A 258 1.15 -0.46 7.80
N CYS A 259 0.46 -1.57 7.60
CA CYS A 259 -0.40 -2.21 8.58
C CYS A 259 0.32 -3.43 9.16
N GLY A 260 0.84 -3.30 10.38
CA GLY A 260 1.70 -4.30 11.02
C GLY A 260 2.33 -3.77 12.31
N GLY A 261 3.32 -4.49 12.82
CA GLY A 261 4.17 -4.04 13.92
C GLY A 261 5.49 -3.44 13.45
N ASP A 262 6.37 -3.07 14.39
CA ASP A 262 7.62 -2.35 14.14
C ASP A 262 8.54 -3.06 13.12
N GLY A 263 8.61 -4.39 13.15
CA GLY A 263 9.40 -5.17 12.19
C GLY A 263 8.88 -5.08 10.75
N SER A 264 7.57 -4.96 10.55
CA SER A 264 6.98 -4.78 9.21
C SER A 264 7.25 -3.38 8.68
N VAL A 265 7.20 -2.37 9.55
CA VAL A 265 7.56 -0.99 9.20
C VAL A 265 9.04 -0.89 8.84
N GLY A 266 9.92 -1.48 9.66
CA GLY A 266 11.36 -1.51 9.40
C GLY A 266 11.72 -2.19 8.07
N TRP A 267 11.00 -3.26 7.70
CA TRP A 267 11.20 -3.92 6.41
C TRP A 267 10.84 -3.01 5.22
N VAL A 268 9.69 -2.35 5.27
CA VAL A 268 9.27 -1.39 4.24
C VAL A 268 10.26 -0.22 4.15
N LEU A 269 10.70 0.32 5.29
CA LEU A 269 11.70 1.39 5.35
C LEU A 269 13.03 0.99 4.70
N SER A 270 13.51 -0.22 4.99
CA SER A 270 14.75 -0.73 4.38
C SER A 270 14.65 -0.81 2.86
N GLU A 271 13.47 -1.15 2.31
CA GLU A 271 13.27 -1.23 0.87
C GLU A 271 13.12 0.16 0.22
N ILE A 272 12.47 1.10 0.91
CA ILE A 272 12.42 2.53 0.51
C ILE A 272 13.83 3.10 0.40
N ASP A 273 14.70 2.81 1.38
CA ASP A 273 16.09 3.26 1.38
C ASP A 273 16.88 2.69 0.19
N LYS A 274 16.68 1.41 -0.16
CA LYS A 274 17.34 0.79 -1.32
C LYS A 274 16.93 1.46 -2.64
N LEU A 275 15.66 1.83 -2.76
CA LEU A 275 15.11 2.49 -3.96
C LEU A 275 15.26 4.02 -3.95
N ASN A 276 15.87 4.59 -2.90
CA ASN A 276 16.06 6.03 -2.70
C ASN A 276 14.77 6.87 -2.79
N LEU A 277 13.63 6.33 -2.34
CA LEU A 277 12.30 6.98 -2.46
C LEU A 277 11.98 7.99 -1.34
N HIS A 278 12.92 8.25 -0.44
CA HIS A 278 12.75 9.04 0.79
C HIS A 278 12.15 10.46 0.58
N LYS A 279 12.42 11.11 -0.56
CA LYS A 279 11.89 12.46 -0.86
C LYS A 279 10.47 12.44 -1.45
N GLN A 280 10.03 11.29 -1.97
CA GLN A 280 8.78 11.15 -2.73
C GLN A 280 7.64 10.53 -1.90
N CYS A 281 7.96 9.79 -0.84
CA CYS A 281 6.95 9.05 -0.08
C CYS A 281 6.71 9.61 1.34
N GLN A 282 5.45 9.65 1.75
CA GLN A 282 5.03 9.93 3.12
C GLN A 282 4.55 8.64 3.79
N LEU A 283 5.17 8.24 4.90
CA LEU A 283 4.84 6.98 5.59
C LEU A 283 3.88 7.22 6.77
N GLY A 284 2.81 6.43 6.81
CA GLY A 284 1.91 6.27 7.94
C GLY A 284 1.90 4.82 8.44
N VAL A 285 1.63 4.65 9.73
CA VAL A 285 1.62 3.32 10.37
C VAL A 285 0.23 3.04 10.92
N LEU A 286 -0.30 1.85 10.59
CA LEU A 286 -1.49 1.31 11.21
C LEU A 286 -1.09 0.15 12.14
N PRO A 287 -1.11 0.35 13.47
CA PRO A 287 -0.63 -0.63 14.42
C PRO A 287 -1.51 -1.89 14.43
N LEU A 288 -0.96 -3.02 14.00
CA LEU A 288 -1.65 -4.33 14.02
C LEU A 288 -0.85 -5.35 14.85
N GLY A 289 -1.48 -5.87 15.91
CA GLY A 289 -0.87 -6.86 16.80
C GLY A 289 -0.03 -6.25 17.93
N THR A 290 1.04 -6.93 18.34
CA THR A 290 1.93 -6.52 19.43
C THR A 290 3.24 -5.92 18.89
N GLY A 291 3.89 -5.06 19.67
CA GLY A 291 5.14 -4.37 19.25
C GLY A 291 4.86 -3.26 18.23
N ASN A 292 4.10 -2.25 18.65
CA ASN A 292 3.75 -1.06 17.87
C ASN A 292 4.35 0.20 18.51
N ASP A 293 5.59 0.12 18.98
CA ASP A 293 6.23 1.21 19.72
C ASP A 293 6.42 2.43 18.82
N LEU A 294 6.76 2.20 17.55
CA LEU A 294 6.88 3.27 16.56
C LEU A 294 5.54 3.98 16.32
N ALA A 295 4.43 3.23 16.25
CA ALA A 295 3.10 3.81 16.08
C ALA A 295 2.70 4.68 17.27
N ARG A 296 3.05 4.29 18.50
CA ARG A 296 2.80 5.09 19.72
C ARG A 296 3.59 6.38 19.72
N VAL A 297 4.88 6.30 19.41
CA VAL A 297 5.78 7.47 19.35
C VAL A 297 5.32 8.47 18.30
N LEU A 298 4.87 7.98 17.15
CA LEU A 298 4.39 8.80 16.04
C LEU A 298 2.93 9.28 16.19
N GLY A 299 2.27 8.95 17.32
CA GLY A 299 0.90 9.41 17.60
C GLY A 299 -0.19 8.71 16.77
N TRP A 300 0.09 7.55 16.17
CA TRP A 300 -0.89 6.73 15.43
C TRP A 300 -1.71 5.81 16.35
N GLY A 301 -1.32 5.69 17.62
CA GLY A 301 -2.01 4.90 18.64
C GLY A 301 -1.36 3.54 18.90
N ALA A 302 -1.97 2.74 19.77
CA ALA A 302 -1.41 1.49 20.28
C ALA A 302 -1.85 0.23 19.52
N SER A 303 -3.10 0.19 19.05
CA SER A 303 -3.66 -0.89 18.24
C SER A 303 -4.86 -0.40 17.42
N CYS A 304 -5.10 -1.03 16.27
CA CYS A 304 -6.32 -0.88 15.50
C CYS A 304 -6.91 -2.27 15.23
N ASP A 305 -7.88 -2.66 16.03
CA ASP A 305 -8.41 -4.03 16.02
C ASP A 305 -9.71 -4.18 15.18
N ASP A 306 -10.26 -3.07 14.68
CA ASP A 306 -11.55 -3.01 13.99
C ASP A 306 -11.44 -2.44 12.57
N ASP A 307 -11.69 -3.29 11.56
CA ASP A 307 -11.62 -2.93 10.14
C ASP A 307 -12.77 -1.99 9.70
N THR A 308 -13.80 -1.82 10.52
CA THR A 308 -14.89 -0.88 10.24
C THR A 308 -14.46 0.58 10.33
N GLN A 309 -13.37 0.87 11.05
CA GLN A 309 -12.80 2.21 11.19
C GLN A 309 -11.97 2.64 9.96
N LEU A 310 -11.64 1.71 9.07
CA LEU A 310 -10.78 1.98 7.91
C LEU A 310 -11.25 3.14 7.01
N PRO A 311 -12.54 3.30 6.67
CA PRO A 311 -12.99 4.46 5.89
C PRO A 311 -12.67 5.80 6.58
N GLN A 312 -12.82 5.87 7.91
CA GLN A 312 -12.52 7.07 8.69
C GLN A 312 -11.01 7.33 8.77
N ILE A 313 -10.21 6.26 8.86
CA ILE A 313 -8.75 6.36 8.84
C ILE A 313 -8.28 6.85 7.47
N LEU A 314 -8.79 6.29 6.37
CA LEU A 314 -8.49 6.74 5.02
C LEU A 314 -8.86 8.22 4.81
N GLU A 315 -10.00 8.65 5.35
CA GLU A 315 -10.41 10.05 5.32
C GLU A 315 -9.45 10.96 6.10
N LYS A 316 -9.00 10.52 7.29
CA LYS A 316 -7.97 11.24 8.06
C LYS A 316 -6.64 11.30 7.32
N LEU A 317 -6.29 10.24 6.59
CA LEU A 317 -5.08 10.18 5.76
C LEU A 317 -5.16 11.12 4.56
N GLU A 318 -6.34 11.40 4.03
CA GLU A 318 -6.49 12.33 2.89
C GLU A 318 -6.35 13.81 3.29
N ARG A 319 -6.50 14.12 4.59
CA ARG A 319 -6.21 15.46 5.09
C ARG A 319 -4.69 15.64 5.21
N PRO A 320 -4.12 16.80 4.81
CA PRO A 320 -2.71 17.09 5.05
C PRO A 320 -2.47 17.08 6.57
N SER A 321 -1.89 15.99 7.05
CA SER A 321 -1.75 15.72 8.48
C SER A 321 -0.29 15.84 8.90
N LYS A 322 -0.03 16.45 10.05
CA LYS A 322 1.34 16.64 10.60
C LYS A 322 2.00 15.33 11.08
N ASN A 323 1.29 14.21 11.00
CA ASN A 323 1.70 12.91 11.58
C ASN A 323 2.33 11.96 10.55
N TYR A 324 2.51 12.40 9.32
CA TYR A 324 3.29 11.66 8.33
C TYR A 324 4.78 11.80 8.63
N LEU A 325 5.50 10.69 8.57
CA LEU A 325 6.95 10.74 8.55
C LEU A 325 7.39 11.43 7.25
N GLN A 326 7.60 12.74 7.31
CA GLN A 326 8.39 13.45 6.32
C GLN A 326 9.83 13.00 6.56
N PHE A 327 10.35 12.12 5.72
CA PHE A 327 11.74 11.68 5.78
C PHE A 327 12.65 12.83 5.33
N GLN A 328 12.88 13.77 6.24
CA GLN A 328 14.03 14.68 6.25
C GLN A 328 14.03 15.44 7.57
N ILE A 329 14.99 15.12 8.43
CA ILE A 329 15.54 15.97 9.50
C ILE A 329 14.70 16.10 10.79
N SER A 330 13.35 16.13 10.74
CA SER A 330 12.52 16.40 11.95
C SER A 330 12.63 15.35 13.06
N ALA A 331 12.75 14.05 12.76
CA ALA A 331 12.87 13.02 13.82
C ALA A 331 14.20 13.11 14.59
N TYR A 332 15.26 13.60 13.93
CA TYR A 332 16.52 13.91 14.60
C TYR A 332 16.38 15.19 15.43
N GLU A 333 15.68 16.21 14.91
CA GLU A 333 15.39 17.45 15.65
C GLU A 333 14.57 17.18 16.92
N ASP A 334 13.52 16.36 16.84
CA ASP A 334 12.65 16.04 17.99
C ASP A 334 13.37 15.20 19.05
N SER A 335 14.20 14.24 18.62
CA SER A 335 15.05 13.45 19.53
C SER A 335 16.11 14.32 20.21
N VAL A 336 16.77 15.18 19.43
CA VAL A 336 17.76 16.15 19.93
C VAL A 336 17.10 17.13 20.90
N ALA A 337 15.95 17.69 20.55
CA ALA A 337 15.21 18.63 21.40
C ALA A 337 14.74 17.96 22.70
N ALA A 338 14.22 16.73 22.64
CA ALA A 338 13.77 16.00 23.82
C ALA A 338 14.92 15.69 24.80
N HIS A 339 16.08 15.27 24.28
CA HIS A 339 17.24 14.96 25.11
C HIS A 339 17.96 16.21 25.62
N LEU A 340 18.02 17.29 24.85
CA LEU A 340 18.50 18.60 25.32
C LEU A 340 17.62 19.15 26.44
N THR A 341 16.29 19.04 26.31
CA THR A 341 15.34 19.47 27.36
C THR A 341 15.53 18.66 28.65
N LYS A 342 15.80 17.35 28.56
CA LYS A 342 16.12 16.51 29.72
C LYS A 342 17.46 16.87 30.37
N ILE A 343 18.44 17.33 29.60
CA ILE A 343 19.74 17.78 30.13
C ILE A 343 19.59 19.13 30.84
N LEU A 344 18.81 20.04 30.28
CA LEU A 344 18.62 21.40 30.80
C LEU A 344 17.71 21.45 32.04
N ASN A 345 16.72 20.56 32.13
CA ASN A 345 15.68 20.61 33.17
C ASN A 345 15.80 19.52 34.24
N SER A 346 16.84 18.68 34.22
CA SER A 346 16.99 17.59 35.21
C SER A 346 18.10 17.86 36.21
N ASP A 347 17.74 17.83 37.49
CA ASP A 347 18.69 17.93 38.61
C ASP A 347 19.38 16.58 38.92
N GLN A 348 18.99 15.49 38.24
CA GLN A 348 19.55 14.17 38.45
C GLN A 348 20.71 13.89 37.49
N HIS A 349 21.92 13.82 38.04
CA HIS A 349 23.14 13.53 37.28
C HIS A 349 23.06 12.25 36.41
N SER A 350 22.35 11.21 36.86
CA SER A 350 22.16 9.98 36.10
C SER A 350 21.31 10.18 34.82
N VAL A 351 20.31 11.06 34.88
CA VAL A 351 19.40 11.39 33.77
C VAL A 351 20.09 12.30 32.75
N VAL A 352 20.91 13.24 33.23
CA VAL A 352 21.75 14.10 32.39
C VAL A 352 22.77 13.26 31.62
N ILE A 353 23.48 12.34 32.29
CA ILE A 353 24.51 11.49 31.66
C ILE A 353 23.90 10.52 30.65
N SER A 354 22.76 9.90 30.97
CA SER A 354 22.07 8.99 30.03
C SER A 354 21.52 9.74 28.82
N SER A 355 20.93 10.92 29.01
CA SER A 355 20.43 11.75 27.91
C SER A 355 21.55 12.29 27.02
N ALA A 356 22.71 12.67 27.60
CA ALA A 356 23.87 13.10 26.85
C ALA A 356 24.50 11.96 26.02
N LYS A 357 24.48 10.72 26.52
CA LYS A 357 24.94 9.53 25.76
C LYS A 357 24.05 9.27 24.55
N VAL A 358 22.73 9.24 24.74
CA VAL A 358 21.77 9.02 23.65
C VAL A 358 21.83 10.14 22.62
N LEU A 359 22.01 11.39 23.06
CA LEU A 359 22.21 12.54 22.16
C LEU A 359 23.48 12.38 21.32
N CYS A 360 24.60 12.01 21.94
CA CYS A 360 25.87 11.77 21.24
C CYS A 360 25.79 10.62 20.23
N GLU A 361 25.07 9.54 20.56
CA GLU A 361 24.84 8.42 19.64
C GLU A 361 23.95 8.84 18.47
N THR A 362 22.87 9.59 18.74
CA THR A 362 21.95 10.12 17.72
C THR A 362 22.66 11.05 16.74
N VAL A 363 23.53 11.94 17.24
CA VAL A 363 24.33 12.86 16.42
C VAL A 363 25.41 12.10 15.64
N LYS A 364 26.06 11.09 16.25
CA LYS A 364 27.04 10.25 15.54
C LYS A 364 26.41 9.46 14.40
N ASP A 365 25.24 8.88 14.62
CA ASP A 365 24.50 8.15 13.59
C ASP A 365 24.02 9.08 12.48
N PHE A 366 23.61 10.31 12.82
CA PHE A 366 23.28 11.34 11.84
C PHE A 366 24.50 11.71 10.99
N VAL A 367 25.64 12.04 11.61
CA VAL A 367 26.89 12.38 10.90
C VAL A 367 27.38 11.22 10.04
N ALA A 368 27.27 9.98 10.51
CA ALA A 368 27.63 8.79 9.73
C ALA A 368 26.69 8.56 8.54
N LYS A 369 25.40 8.88 8.67
CA LYS A 369 24.43 8.83 7.56
C LYS A 369 24.69 9.92 6.52
N VAL A 370 24.92 11.16 6.96
CA VAL A 370 25.22 12.29 6.08
C VAL A 370 26.57 12.08 5.37
N GLY A 371 27.60 11.60 6.07
CA GLY A 371 28.90 11.29 5.47
C GLY A 371 28.83 10.23 4.38
N LYS A 372 28.04 9.17 4.58
CA LYS A 372 27.79 8.14 3.54
C LYS A 372 27.01 8.66 2.33
N SER A 373 26.18 9.69 2.51
CA SER A 373 25.48 10.35 1.40
C SER A 373 26.41 11.25 0.59
N TYR A 374 27.37 11.92 1.24
CA TYR A 374 28.37 12.79 0.60
C TYR A 374 29.46 12.01 -0.16
N GLU A 375 29.93 10.88 0.38
CA GLU A 375 30.86 10.00 -0.33
C GLU A 375 30.25 9.41 -1.62
N LYS A 376 28.92 9.34 -1.70
CA LYS A 376 28.18 8.89 -2.89
C LYS A 376 27.99 9.98 -3.95
N THR A 377 28.15 11.26 -3.60
CA THR A 377 27.97 12.41 -4.50
C THR A 377 29.29 12.97 -5.01
N ALA A 378 30.42 12.67 -4.36
CA ALA A 378 31.75 13.12 -4.77
C ALA A 378 32.27 12.51 -6.09
N ASP A 379 31.58 11.50 -6.66
CA ASP A 379 31.87 10.98 -8.00
C ASP A 379 31.22 11.79 -9.14
N ASN A 380 30.38 12.79 -8.84
CA ASN A 380 29.77 13.69 -9.83
C ASN A 380 30.22 15.13 -9.59
N THR A 381 31.36 15.51 -10.16
CA THR A 381 32.01 16.82 -10.02
C THR A 381 31.20 18.01 -10.55
N GLU A 382 30.10 17.80 -11.28
CA GLU A 382 29.28 18.89 -11.82
C GLU A 382 28.19 19.41 -10.86
N GLU A 383 27.72 18.61 -9.89
CA GLU A 383 26.69 19.04 -8.92
C GLU A 383 27.24 19.87 -7.75
N ALA A 384 28.53 19.71 -7.43
CA ALA A 384 29.18 20.41 -6.33
C ALA A 384 29.35 21.92 -6.60
N GLU A 385 29.62 22.31 -7.85
CA GLU A 385 29.77 23.72 -8.25
C GLU A 385 28.42 24.46 -8.31
N ALA A 386 27.35 23.77 -8.69
CA ALA A 386 26.00 24.34 -8.70
C ALA A 386 25.49 24.66 -7.27
N ILE A 387 25.80 23.82 -6.28
CA ILE A 387 25.40 24.03 -4.88
C ILE A 387 26.22 25.14 -4.20
N ALA A 388 27.50 25.30 -4.57
CA ALA A 388 28.35 26.39 -4.07
C ALA A 388 27.83 27.79 -4.50
N SER A 389 27.13 27.88 -5.62
CA SER A 389 26.55 29.14 -6.11
C SER A 389 25.27 29.58 -5.37
N LEU A 390 24.61 28.67 -4.64
CA LEU A 390 23.32 28.93 -3.98
C LEU A 390 23.45 29.44 -2.54
N PHE A 391 24.65 29.47 -1.94
CA PHE A 391 24.86 29.92 -0.56
C PHE A 391 26.11 30.81 -0.41
N PRO A 392 26.07 32.09 -0.86
CA PRO A 392 27.23 32.98 -0.80
C PRO A 392 27.65 33.39 0.63
N HIS A 393 26.84 33.11 1.66
CA HIS A 393 27.10 33.53 3.04
C HIS A 393 27.74 32.47 3.95
N PHE A 394 27.99 31.25 3.47
CA PHE A 394 28.59 30.19 4.31
C PHE A 394 30.13 30.08 4.21
N VAL A 395 30.79 30.96 3.46
CA VAL A 395 32.26 30.90 3.22
C VAL A 395 33.09 31.55 4.36
N MET A 396 32.50 32.15 5.39
CA MET A 396 33.26 32.95 6.37
C MET A 396 33.70 32.21 7.65
N LEU A 397 33.87 30.88 7.61
CA LEU A 397 34.54 30.16 8.70
C LEU A 397 35.43 29.04 8.14
N GLN A 398 36.55 29.39 7.53
CA GLN A 398 37.70 28.50 7.46
C GLN A 398 38.56 28.67 8.72
N PRO A 399 38.94 27.58 9.42
CA PRO A 399 39.97 27.65 10.44
C PRO A 399 41.33 27.83 9.77
N TYR A 400 42.06 28.86 10.18
CA TYR A 400 43.50 29.02 9.93
C TYR A 400 44.23 27.73 10.33
N SER A 401 44.64 26.94 9.34
CA SER A 401 45.66 25.91 9.50
C SER A 401 47.03 26.57 9.46
N LYS A 402 47.80 26.39 10.54
CA LYS A 402 49.25 26.59 10.56
C LYS A 402 49.90 25.90 9.34
N MET A 403 50.76 26.63 8.65
CA MET A 403 51.92 26.08 7.95
C MET A 403 53.17 26.74 8.53
N ASP A 404 54.25 25.96 8.47
CA ASP A 404 55.58 26.10 9.07
C ASP A 404 56.18 27.50 9.26
#